data_AF-A0A078F3E9-F1
#
_entry.id   AF-A0A078F3E9-F1
#
_cell.length_a   1.000
_cell.length_b   1.000
_cell.length_c   1.000
_cell.angle_alpha   90.00
_cell.angle_beta   90.00
_cell.angle_gamma   90.00
#
_symmetry.space_group_name_H-M   'P 1'
#
loop_
_entity.id
_entity.type
_entity.pdbx_description
1 polymer ?
#
loop_
_entity_poly.entity_id
_entity_poly.type
_entity_poly.pdbx_seq_one_letter_code
_entity_poly.pdbx_strand_id
1 'polypeptide(L)' 'MHLLICFVLILATYYRFGTACSPNSVEIHNQLGPDIILHFHCRCKNPKCDVGNQHLKHFTSYENKNWS' A
#
# COMPACT_ATOMS: atom_id res chain seq x y z
N MET A 1 -25.32 -11.29 -30.32
CA MET A 1 -25.50 -10.05 -29.53
C MET A 1 -25.44 -10.30 -28.02
N HIS A 2 -26.23 -11.23 -27.45
CA HIS A 2 -26.25 -11.48 -26.00
C HIS A 2 -24.92 -11.98 -25.39
N LEU A 3 -24.21 -12.89 -26.07
CA LEU A 3 -22.92 -13.42 -25.61
C LEU A 3 -21.84 -12.34 -25.45
N LEU A 4 -21.83 -11.35 -26.34
CA LEU A 4 -20.86 -10.26 -26.35
C LEU A 4 -21.10 -9.30 -25.17
N ILE A 5 -22.38 -9.06 -24.85
CA ILE A 5 -22.79 -8.27 -23.68
C ILE A 5 -22.37 -8.99 -22.38
N CYS A 6 -22.60 -10.30 -22.28
CA CYS A 6 -22.17 -11.08 -21.12
C CYS A 6 -20.64 -11.05 -20.93
N PHE A 7 -19.89 -11.19 -22.03
CA PHE A 7 -18.43 -11.17 -22.00
C PHE A 7 -17.88 -9.81 -21.51
N VAL A 8 -18.46 -8.71 -21.98
CA VAL A 8 -18.07 -7.36 -21.54
C VAL A 8 -18.39 -7.14 -20.06
N LEU A 9 -19.52 -7.64 -19.55
CA LEU A 9 -19.87 -7.54 -18.13
C LEU A 9 -18.92 -8.33 -17.23
N ILE A 10 -18.49 -9.52 -17.65
CA ILE A 10 -17.52 -10.34 -16.91
C ILE A 10 -16.16 -9.63 -16.86
N LEU A 11 -15.71 -9.06 -17.98
CA LEU A 11 -14.46 -8.29 -18.02
C LEU A 11 -14.54 -7.04 -17.14
N ALA A 12 -15.62 -6.26 -17.25
CA ALA A 12 -15.78 -5.02 -16.50
C ALA A 12 -15.81 -5.26 -14.98
N THR A 13 -16.46 -6.35 -14.55
CA THR A 13 -16.48 -6.75 -13.14
C THR A 13 -15.11 -7.25 -12.70
N TYR A 14 -14.49 -8.16 -13.44
CA TYR A 14 -13.16 -8.69 -13.13
C TYR A 14 -12.10 -7.59 -12.96
N TYR A 15 -12.04 -6.63 -13.90
CA TYR A 15 -11.08 -5.52 -13.82
C TYR A 15 -11.41 -4.50 -12.72
N ARG A 16 -12.68 -4.19 -12.46
CA ARG A 16 -13.05 -3.27 -11.37
C ARG A 16 -12.79 -3.83 -9.99
N PHE A 17 -13.03 -5.13 -9.78
CA PHE A 17 -12.78 -5.75 -8.48
C PHE A 17 -11.30 -6.04 -8.24
N GLY A 18 -10.52 -6.29 -9.29
CA GLY A 18 -9.07 -6.49 -9.18
C GLY A 18 -8.31 -5.25 -8.67
N THR A 19 -8.76 -4.05 -9.03
CA THR A 19 -8.13 -2.79 -8.58
C THR A 19 -8.67 -2.27 -7.25
N ALA A 20 -9.91 -2.61 -6.89
CA ALA A 20 -10.49 -2.23 -5.60
C ALA A 20 -9.83 -2.96 -4.40
N CYS A 21 -9.21 -4.11 -4.65
CA CYS A 21 -8.50 -4.90 -3.63
C CYS A 21 -6.97 -4.73 -3.70
N SER A 22 -6.46 -3.69 -4.36
CA SER A 22 -5.01 -3.43 -4.29
C SER A 22 -4.63 -3.12 -2.84
N PRO A 23 -3.55 -3.73 -2.31
CA PRO A 23 -3.06 -3.39 -0.99
C PRO A 23 -2.82 -1.88 -0.89
N ASN A 24 -3.19 -1.27 0.22
CA ASN A 24 -2.80 0.12 0.46
C ASN A 24 -1.27 0.18 0.58
N SER A 25 -0.67 1.15 -0.09
CA SER A 25 0.74 1.50 0.11
C SER A 25 0.81 2.77 0.93
N VAL A 26 1.55 2.74 2.04
CA VAL A 26 1.86 3.94 2.82
C VAL A 26 3.31 4.27 2.59
N GLU A 27 3.56 5.47 2.08
CA GLU A 27 4.91 6.02 1.89
C GLU A 27 5.17 7.12 2.92
N ILE A 28 6.31 7.01 3.61
CA ILE A 28 6.75 8.03 4.58
C ILE A 28 7.83 8.88 3.91
N HIS A 29 7.45 10.08 3.48
CA HIS A 29 8.40 11.09 3.06
C HIS A 29 8.98 11.79 4.29
N ASN A 30 10.30 11.76 4.45
CA ASN A 30 10.98 12.51 5.50
C ASN A 30 11.82 13.64 4.87
N GLN A 31 11.72 14.83 5.45
CA GLN A 31 12.59 15.98 5.17
C GLN A 31 13.42 16.30 6.42
N LEU A 32 13.92 15.25 7.08
CA LEU A 32 14.73 15.40 8.29
C LEU A 32 15.96 16.26 7.98
N GLY A 33 16.51 16.95 8.97
CA GLY A 33 17.85 17.55 8.84
C GLY A 33 18.94 16.47 8.82
N PRO A 34 20.18 16.82 8.40
CA PRO A 34 21.33 15.93 8.55
C PRO A 34 21.47 15.46 10.00
N ASP A 35 21.91 14.21 10.19
CA ASP A 35 22.07 13.51 11.47
C ASP A 35 20.81 13.29 12.33
N ILE A 36 19.62 13.67 11.84
CA ILE A 36 18.35 13.35 12.52
C ILE A 36 17.85 11.97 12.06
N ILE A 37 17.48 11.13 13.03
CA ILE A 37 16.91 9.80 12.80
C ILE A 37 15.45 9.81 13.25
N LEU A 38 14.53 9.50 12.33
CA LEU A 38 13.12 9.30 12.64
C LEU A 38 12.90 7.85 13.06
N HIS A 39 12.53 7.65 14.33
CA HIS A 39 12.02 6.39 14.81
C HIS A 39 10.50 6.38 14.65
N PHE A 40 9.97 5.39 13.94
CA PHE A 40 8.52 5.26 13.75
C PHE A 40 8.07 3.82 13.94
N HIS A 41 6.80 3.66 14.26
CA HIS A 41 6.15 2.37 14.38
C HIS A 41 4.87 2.37 13.55
N CYS A 42 4.82 1.49 12.56
CA CYS A 42 3.69 1.36 11.66
C CYS A 42 2.86 0.14 12.07
N ARG A 43 1.79 0.39 12.83
CA ARG A 43 0.81 -0.64 13.21
C ARG A 43 -0.29 -0.73 12.18
N CYS A 44 -0.71 -1.95 11.88
CA CYS A 44 -1.95 -2.20 11.18
C CYS A 44 -2.91 -3.00 12.08
N LYS A 45 -4.19 -3.07 11.68
CA LYS A 45 -5.23 -3.75 12.46
C LYS A 45 -5.05 -5.28 12.50
N ASN A 46 -4.47 -5.86 11.46
CA ASN A 46 -4.16 -7.29 11.38
C ASN A 46 -2.68 -7.52 11.79
N PRO A 47 -2.35 -8.23 12.88
CA PRO A 47 -0.97 -8.37 13.34
C PRO A 47 0.04 -8.87 12.29
N LYS A 48 -0.43 -9.58 11.25
CA LYS A 48 0.40 -10.08 10.15
C LYS A 48 0.99 -9.00 9.24
N CYS A 49 0.44 -7.79 9.24
CA CYS A 49 0.96 -6.65 8.48
C CYS A 49 1.68 -5.62 9.36
N ASP A 50 1.86 -5.90 10.67
CA ASP A 50 2.59 -5.01 11.56
C ASP A 50 4.06 -4.96 11.12
N VAL A 51 4.57 -3.75 10.96
CA VAL A 51 5.89 -3.47 10.42
C VAL A 51 6.94 -3.40 11.53
N GLY A 52 6.50 -3.33 12.78
CA GLY A 52 7.37 -3.15 13.92
C GLY A 52 7.99 -1.75 13.98
N ASN A 53 9.03 -1.61 14.77
CA ASN A 53 9.78 -0.36 14.90
C ASN A 53 10.79 -0.23 13.78
N GLN A 54 10.84 0.94 13.16
CA GLN A 54 11.69 1.25 12.01
C GLN A 54 12.40 2.58 12.22
N HIS A 55 13.51 2.75 11.52
CA HIS A 55 14.38 3.92 11.63
C HIS A 55 14.65 4.48 10.23
N LEU A 56 14.37 5.76 10.04
CA LEU A 56 14.60 6.49 8.80
C LEU A 56 15.66 7.56 9.02
N LYS A 57 16.63 7.65 8.09
CA LYS A 57 17.68 8.67 8.07
C LYS A 57 17.38 9.71 7.01
N HIS A 58 18.09 10.83 7.07
CA HIS A 58 18.09 11.84 6.02
C HIS A 58 18.31 11.22 4.62
N PHE A 59 17.48 11.59 3.63
CA PHE A 59 17.43 11.05 2.26
C PHE A 59 16.98 9.60 2.05
N THR A 60 16.46 8.93 3.08
CA THR A 60 15.83 7.61 2.91
C THR A 60 14.30 7.73 2.89
N SER A 61 13.64 7.03 1.96
CA SER A 61 12.18 6.84 1.94
C SER A 61 11.83 5.42 2.37
N TYR A 62 10.64 5.26 2.96
CA TYR A 62 10.11 3.96 3.37
C TYR A 62 8.75 3.73 2.71
N GLU A 63 8.58 2.57 2.07
CA GLU A 63 7.34 2.14 1.43
C GLU A 63 6.90 0.77 1.98
N ASN A 64 5.64 0.66 2.43
CA ASN A 64 5.04 -0.62 2.81
C ASN A 64 3.76 -0.91 2.02
N LYS A 65 3.78 -2.00 1.26
CA LYS A 65 2.71 -2.45 0.36
C LYS A 65 1.75 -3.48 0.98
N ASN A 66 1.85 -3.75 2.28
CA ASN A 66 1.06 -4.81 2.94
C ASN A 66 -0.04 -4.26 3.84
N TRP A 67 -0.47 -3.01 3.65
CA TRP A 67 -1.54 -2.43 4.45
C TRP A 67 -2.89 -2.91 3.90
N SER A 68 -3.51 -3.85 4.61
CA SER A 68 -4.84 -4.42 4.29
C SER A 68 -5.70 -4.48 5.54
#